data_AF-A0A9D8MEU4-F1
#
_entry.id   AF-A0A9D8MEU4-F1
#
_cell.length_a   1.000
_cell.length_b   1.000
_cell.length_c   1.000
_cell.angle_alpha   90.00
_cell.angle_beta   90.00
_cell.angle_gamma   90.00
#
_symmetry.space_group_name_H-M   'P 1'
#
loop_
_entity.id
_entity.type
_entity.pdbx_description
1 polymer ?
#
loop_
_entity_poly.entity_id
_entity_poly.type
_entity_poly.pdbx_seq_one_letter_code
_entity_poly.pdbx_strand_id
1 'polypeptide(L)'
;PLALHVPLALRRGVRGEAAVFVSMGNPHYVIFTDDVDQVGETGRILERHPAFPQRCNIEFAQVIPPSEGQEAGIRTRVWERGSGITQACGTGACATAVAAAVTGRAGRSSQIVMDGGTLHVEWRESDNHVYMTGPAAFVFDGEIGL
;
A
#
# COMPACT_ATOMS: atom_id res chain seq x y z
N PRO A 1 -7.04 -10.94 7.26
CA PRO A 1 -6.13 -9.80 7.55
C PRO A 1 -6.44 -9.13 8.90
N LEU A 2 -5.42 -8.96 9.75
CA LEU A 2 -5.55 -8.19 11.00
C LEU A 2 -5.25 -6.72 10.66
N ALA A 3 -6.24 -5.84 10.79
CA ALA A 3 -6.05 -4.39 10.68
C ALA A 3 -6.09 -3.80 12.09
N LEU A 4 -5.02 -3.11 12.51
CA LEU A 4 -4.93 -2.46 13.81
C LEU A 4 -4.59 -0.98 13.60
N HIS A 5 -5.34 -0.10 14.26
CA HIS A 5 -4.92 1.30 14.39
C HIS A 5 -3.73 1.36 15.35
N VAL A 6 -2.53 1.55 14.80
CA VAL A 6 -1.33 1.78 15.59
C VAL A 6 -0.97 3.25 15.44
N PRO A 7 -1.38 4.14 16.37
CA PRO A 7 -1.00 5.53 16.31
C PRO A 7 0.50 5.65 16.58
N LEU A 8 1.28 5.93 15.54
CA LEU A 8 2.69 6.31 15.67
C LEU A 8 2.79 7.83 15.73
N ALA A 9 3.48 8.34 16.76
CA ALA A 9 3.81 9.76 16.85
C ALA A 9 4.85 10.12 15.77
N LEU A 10 4.37 10.53 14.60
CA LEU A 10 5.20 10.99 13.49
C LEU A 10 5.78 12.37 13.85
N ARG A 11 7.09 12.59 13.62
CA ARG A 11 7.72 13.90 13.86
C ARG A 11 7.08 14.97 12.96
N ARG A 12 7.06 16.22 13.46
CA ARG A 12 6.51 17.44 12.83
C ARG A 12 6.66 17.42 11.29
N GLY A 13 5.53 17.35 10.59
CA GLY A 13 5.46 17.38 9.13
C GLY A 13 4.32 16.51 8.58
N VAL A 14 4.07 15.36 9.22
CA VAL A 14 2.91 14.52 8.90
C VAL A 14 1.76 14.89 9.84
N ARG A 15 0.79 15.68 9.36
CA ARG A 15 -0.48 15.81 10.09
C ARG A 15 -1.15 14.44 10.06
N GLY A 16 -1.41 13.88 11.24
CA GLY A 16 -1.97 12.55 11.40
C GLY A 16 -3.43 12.49 10.96
N GLU A 17 -3.68 12.07 9.73
CA GLU A 17 -5.01 11.70 9.26
C GLU A 17 -5.05 10.22 8.87
N ALA A 18 -4.88 9.38 9.89
CA ALA A 18 -4.96 7.92 9.92
C ALA A 18 -3.89 7.15 9.11
N ALA A 19 -3.10 6.37 9.84
CA ALA A 19 -2.31 5.30 9.26
C ALA A 19 -2.78 3.96 9.84
N VAL A 20 -2.76 2.92 9.02
CA VAL A 20 -3.32 1.61 9.35
C VAL A 20 -2.24 0.56 9.18
N PHE A 21 -2.02 -0.23 10.23
CA PHE A 21 -1.21 -1.43 10.11
C PHE A 21 -2.06 -2.56 9.55
N VAL A 22 -1.59 -3.19 8.48
CA VAL A 22 -2.23 -4.36 7.86
C VAL A 22 -1.17 -5.42 7.64
N SER A 23 -1.50 -6.67 7.94
CA SER A 23 -0.68 -7.81 7.52
C SER A 23 -1.34 -8.59 6.39
N MET A 24 -0.55 -8.81 5.33
CA MET A 24 -0.87 -9.70 4.20
C MET A 24 0.00 -10.97 4.22
N GLY A 25 0.54 -11.33 5.40
CA GLY A 25 1.61 -12.30 5.59
C GLY A 25 2.97 -11.63 5.83
N ASN A 26 3.17 -10.44 5.25
CA ASN A 26 4.21 -9.46 5.55
C ASN A 26 3.57 -8.17 6.15
N PRO A 27 4.34 -7.34 6.88
CA PRO A 27 3.81 -6.14 7.55
C PRO A 27 3.75 -4.92 6.61
N HIS A 28 2.62 -4.21 6.65
CA HIS A 28 2.36 -2.98 5.90
C HIS A 28 1.86 -1.88 6.82
N TYR A 29 2.32 -0.64 6.58
CA TYR A 29 1.87 0.53 7.30
C TYR A 29 1.45 1.59 6.29
N VAL A 30 0.13 1.66 6.08
CA VAL A 30 -0.50 2.49 5.06
C VAL A 30 -0.81 3.85 5.65
N ILE A 31 -0.22 4.90 5.09
CA ILE A 31 -0.39 6.30 5.49
C ILE A 31 -1.24 6.98 4.43
N PHE A 32 -2.40 7.50 4.83
CA PHE A 32 -3.20 8.33 3.94
C PHE A 32 -2.65 9.76 3.90
N THR A 33 -2.44 10.29 2.70
CA THR A 33 -1.77 11.57 2.43
C THR A 33 -2.27 12.20 1.13
N ASP A 34 -2.16 13.52 1.01
CA ASP A 34 -2.38 14.24 -0.25
C ASP A 34 -1.13 14.28 -1.16
N ASP A 35 0.01 13.86 -0.63
CA ASP A 35 1.30 13.87 -1.32
C ASP A 35 2.02 12.54 -1.10
N VAL A 36 1.98 11.69 -2.13
CA VAL A 36 2.61 10.35 -2.14
C VAL A 36 4.11 10.39 -2.40
N ASP A 37 4.66 11.54 -2.81
CA ASP A 37 6.09 11.67 -3.15
C ASP A 37 7.00 11.79 -1.92
N GLN A 38 6.40 11.97 -0.73
CA GLN A 38 7.10 11.91 0.56
C GLN A 38 7.65 10.51 0.91
N VAL A 39 7.33 9.49 0.11
CA VAL A 39 7.73 8.10 0.30
C VAL A 39 9.24 7.91 0.47
N GLY A 40 10.07 8.77 -0.13
CA GLY A 40 11.53 8.64 -0.09
C GLY A 40 12.13 8.73 1.31
N GLU A 41 12.22 9.93 1.88
CA GLU A 41 12.85 10.11 3.18
C GLU A 41 12.02 9.50 4.31
N THR A 42 10.70 9.74 4.30
CA THR A 42 9.80 9.29 5.37
C THR A 42 9.66 7.77 5.37
N GLY A 43 9.52 7.14 4.20
CA GLY A 43 9.47 5.68 4.08
C GLY A 43 10.73 5.00 4.61
N ARG A 44 11.92 5.52 4.27
CA ARG A 44 13.21 5.02 4.78
C ARG A 44 13.32 5.06 6.30
N ILE A 45 12.82 6.14 6.92
CA ILE A 45 12.83 6.28 8.38
C ILE A 45 11.85 5.29 9.02
N LEU A 46 10.63 5.22 8.48
CA LEU A 46 9.56 4.40 9.05
C LEU A 46 9.76 2.90 8.85
N GLU A 47 10.42 2.47 7.77
CA GLU A 47 10.78 1.06 7.53
C GLU A 47 11.47 0.45 8.76
N ARG A 48 12.29 1.24 9.44
CA ARG A 48 13.14 0.83 10.58
C ARG A 48 12.63 1.34 11.93
N HIS A 49 11.39 1.82 11.98
CA HIS A 49 10.84 2.35 13.22
C HIS A 49 10.83 1.25 14.31
N PRO A 50 11.20 1.54 15.58
CA PRO A 50 11.26 0.53 16.66
C PRO A 50 9.95 -0.24 16.91
N ALA A 51 8.80 0.34 16.52
CA ALA A 51 7.51 -0.32 16.58
C ALA A 51 7.36 -1.49 15.57
N PHE A 52 8.28 -1.61 14.61
CA PHE A 52 8.34 -2.68 13.62
C PHE A 52 9.65 -3.48 13.79
N PRO A 53 9.73 -4.41 14.76
CA PRO A 53 10.97 -5.15 15.04
C PRO A 53 11.52 -5.92 13.83
N GLN A 54 10.63 -6.36 12.93
CA GLN A 54 10.96 -7.05 11.69
C GLN A 54 10.93 -6.12 10.46
N ARG A 55 11.02 -4.81 10.69
CA ARG A 55 10.81 -3.74 9.70
C ARG A 55 9.42 -3.79 9.06
N CYS A 56 9.07 -2.80 8.25
CA CYS A 56 7.74 -2.69 7.63
C CYS A 56 7.80 -2.13 6.21
N ASN A 57 6.88 -2.56 5.34
CA ASN A 57 6.60 -1.83 4.11
C ASN A 57 5.79 -0.58 4.46
N ILE A 58 6.12 0.55 3.84
CA ILE A 58 5.47 1.83 4.13
C ILE A 58 4.81 2.33 2.86
N GLU A 59 3.48 2.30 2.84
CA GLU A 59 2.66 2.80 1.75
C GLU A 59 2.22 4.24 2.03
N PHE A 60 2.33 5.09 1.01
CA PHE A 60 1.74 6.42 0.99
C PHE A 60 0.60 6.40 -0.01
N ALA A 61 -0.62 6.54 0.49
CA ALA A 61 -1.85 6.35 -0.27
C ALA A 61 -2.67 7.65 -0.33
N GLN A 62 -3.05 8.04 -1.54
CA GLN A 62 -3.92 9.18 -1.81
C GLN A 62 -5.22 8.67 -2.43
N VAL A 63 -6.35 9.00 -1.81
CA VAL A 63 -7.68 8.68 -2.35
C VAL A 63 -7.95 9.62 -3.52
N ILE A 64 -8.28 9.04 -4.68
CA ILE A 64 -8.68 9.78 -5.86
C ILE A 64 -10.21 9.69 -5.95
N PRO A 65 -10.93 10.83 -5.79
CA PRO A 65 -12.38 10.84 -5.95
C PRO A 65 -12.77 10.53 -7.41
N PRO A 66 -13.98 10.01 -7.64
CA PRO A 66 -14.47 9.79 -8.99
C PRO A 66 -14.58 11.12 -9.75
N SER A 67 -14.34 11.10 -11.06
CA SER A 67 -14.48 12.25 -11.96
C SER A 67 -15.23 11.84 -13.24
N GLU A 68 -15.58 12.80 -14.10
CA GLU A 68 -16.34 12.49 -15.32
C GLU A 68 -15.60 11.49 -16.21
N GLY A 69 -16.15 10.28 -16.35
CA GLY A 69 -15.54 9.20 -17.12
C GLY A 69 -14.42 8.42 -16.43
N GLN A 70 -14.16 8.67 -15.13
CA GLN A 70 -13.17 7.92 -14.35
C GLN A 70 -13.74 7.43 -13.02
N GLU A 71 -13.54 6.14 -12.73
CA GLU A 71 -13.87 5.57 -11.44
C GLU A 71 -12.98 6.11 -10.33
N ALA A 72 -13.47 6.04 -9.09
CA ALA A 72 -12.65 6.33 -7.92
C ALA A 72 -11.48 5.33 -7.83
N GLY A 73 -10.34 5.80 -7.33
CA GLY A 73 -9.14 4.98 -7.20
C GLY A 73 -8.30 5.40 -6.01
N ILE A 74 -7.20 4.70 -5.79
CA ILE A 74 -6.22 5.05 -4.76
C ILE A 74 -4.85 5.05 -5.42
N ARG A 75 -4.23 6.23 -5.48
CA ARG A 75 -2.84 6.37 -5.89
C ARG A 75 -1.96 5.95 -4.73
N THR A 76 -0.98 5.08 -4.96
CA THR A 76 -0.04 4.67 -3.91
C THR A 76 1.40 4.57 -4.38
N ARG A 77 2.32 5.05 -3.55
CA ARG A 77 3.75 4.75 -3.67
C ARG A 77 4.21 4.00 -2.42
N VAL A 78 5.29 3.23 -2.53
CA VAL A 78 5.75 2.35 -1.46
C VAL A 78 7.25 2.48 -1.24
N TRP A 79 7.65 2.44 0.03
CA TRP A 79 9.00 2.06 0.43
C TRP A 79 8.95 0.61 0.91
N GLU A 80 9.46 -0.30 0.08
CA GLU A 80 9.46 -1.73 0.37
C GLU A 80 10.62 -2.10 1.30
N ARG A 81 10.29 -2.93 2.30
CA ARG A 81 11.23 -3.45 3.29
C ARG A 81 12.39 -4.15 2.59
N GLY A 82 13.60 -3.62 2.75
CA GLY A 82 14.81 -4.19 2.16
C GLY A 82 15.05 -3.87 0.68
N SER A 83 14.11 -3.20 0.00
CA SER A 83 14.19 -2.90 -1.45
C SER A 83 14.14 -1.40 -1.76
N GLY A 84 13.58 -0.58 -0.87
CA GLY A 84 13.39 0.85 -1.12
C GLY A 84 12.20 1.11 -2.04
N ILE A 85 12.27 2.16 -2.86
CA ILE A 85 11.18 2.51 -3.79
C ILE A 85 11.16 1.51 -4.95
N THR A 86 10.01 0.87 -5.15
CA THR A 86 9.73 -0.03 -6.28
C THR A 86 8.61 0.53 -7.16
N GLN A 87 8.49 0.01 -8.38
CA GLN A 87 7.45 0.45 -9.32
C GLN A 87 6.05 -0.04 -8.90
N ALA A 88 5.95 -1.21 -8.29
CA ALA A 88 4.70 -1.81 -7.84
C ALA A 88 4.95 -2.84 -6.73
N CYS A 89 4.00 -2.96 -5.80
CA CYS A 89 3.98 -3.96 -4.74
C CYS A 89 2.59 -4.57 -4.60
N GLY A 90 2.42 -5.84 -4.98
CA GLY A 90 1.10 -6.49 -4.96
C GLY A 90 0.50 -6.65 -3.55
N THR A 91 1.32 -7.05 -2.57
CA THR A 91 0.88 -7.15 -1.17
C THR A 91 0.59 -5.77 -0.57
N GLY A 92 1.38 -4.75 -0.94
CA GLY A 92 1.13 -3.35 -0.60
C GLY A 92 -0.18 -2.83 -1.17
N ALA A 93 -0.50 -3.14 -2.42
CA ALA A 93 -1.78 -2.78 -3.02
C ALA A 93 -2.97 -3.42 -2.28
N CYS A 94 -2.85 -4.70 -1.92
CA CYS A 94 -3.85 -5.39 -1.10
C CYS A 94 -4.02 -4.71 0.27
N ALA A 95 -2.90 -4.36 0.93
CA ALA A 95 -2.91 -3.69 2.23
C ALA A 95 -3.59 -2.32 2.16
N THR A 96 -3.27 -1.52 1.13
CA THR A 96 -3.88 -0.21 0.89
C THR A 96 -5.39 -0.31 0.68
N ALA A 97 -5.87 -1.27 -0.13
CA ALA A 97 -7.29 -1.47 -0.35
C ALA A 97 -8.03 -1.83 0.96
N VAL A 98 -7.48 -2.76 1.75
CA VAL A 98 -8.06 -3.14 3.05
C VAL A 98 -8.03 -1.96 4.02
N ALA A 99 -6.93 -1.22 4.11
CA ALA A 99 -6.80 -0.03 4.96
C ALA A 99 -7.83 1.06 4.60
N ALA A 100 -8.10 1.25 3.31
CA ALA A 100 -9.09 2.21 2.84
C ALA A 100 -10.51 1.76 3.19
N ALA A 101 -10.81 0.47 3.02
CA ALA A 101 -12.12 -0.09 3.36
C ALA A 101 -12.43 -0.02 4.86
N VAL A 102 -11.49 -0.43 5.73
CA VAL A 102 -11.72 -0.41 7.20
C VAL A 102 -11.80 0.99 7.78
N THR A 103 -11.27 1.99 7.07
CA THR A 103 -11.34 3.39 7.50
C THR A 103 -12.41 4.20 6.77
N GLY A 104 -13.25 3.55 5.96
CA GLY A 104 -14.36 4.19 5.25
C GLY A 104 -13.95 5.15 4.13
N ARG A 105 -12.68 5.07 3.67
CA ARG A 105 -12.14 5.91 2.59
C ARG A 105 -12.47 5.38 1.19
N ALA A 106 -12.70 4.07 1.07
CA ALA A 106 -13.13 3.41 -0.15
C ALA A 106 -14.01 2.19 0.19
N GLY A 107 -14.65 1.62 -0.83
CA GLY A 107 -15.35 0.34 -0.71
C GLY A 107 -14.39 -0.86 -0.62
N ARG A 108 -14.97 -2.06 -0.55
CA ARG A 108 -14.20 -3.32 -0.53
C ARG A 108 -13.63 -3.72 -1.90
N SER A 109 -13.99 -3.00 -2.96
CA SER A 109 -13.38 -3.11 -4.28
C SER A 109 -12.73 -1.78 -4.62
N SER A 110 -11.48 -1.80 -5.11
CA SER A 110 -10.70 -0.59 -5.38
C SER A 110 -9.69 -0.79 -6.50
N GLN A 111 -9.50 0.26 -7.30
CA GLN A 111 -8.37 0.38 -8.21
C GLN A 111 -7.18 0.98 -7.46
N ILE A 112 -6.05 0.29 -7.46
CA ILE A 112 -4.81 0.73 -6.82
C ILE A 112 -3.80 1.12 -7.91
N VAL A 113 -3.50 2.40 -8.01
CA VAL A 113 -2.65 2.98 -9.06
C VAL A 113 -1.23 3.17 -8.53
N MET A 114 -0.26 2.46 -9.12
CA MET A 114 1.17 2.52 -8.79
C MET A 114 1.98 3.04 -9.99
N ASP A 115 3.28 3.26 -9.79
CA ASP A 115 4.18 3.76 -10.85
C ASP A 115 4.25 2.75 -12.02
N GLY A 116 4.27 1.45 -11.70
CA GLY A 116 4.35 0.35 -12.66
C GLY A 116 3.02 -0.13 -13.22
N GLY A 117 1.90 0.49 -12.88
CA GLY A 117 0.57 0.15 -13.38
C GLY A 117 -0.51 0.03 -12.30
N THR A 118 -1.70 -0.36 -12.73
CA THR A 118 -2.89 -0.45 -11.87
C THR A 118 -3.25 -1.89 -11.56
N LEU A 119 -3.59 -2.15 -10.30
CA LEU A 119 -4.17 -3.42 -9.86
C LEU A 119 -5.62 -3.21 -9.42
N HIS A 120 -6.47 -4.21 -9.68
CA HIS A 120 -7.80 -4.28 -9.10
C HIS A 120 -7.77 -5.18 -7.87
N VAL A 121 -8.25 -4.68 -6.73
CA VAL A 121 -8.31 -5.43 -5.48
C VAL A 121 -9.75 -5.53 -5.00
N GLU A 122 -10.19 -6.74 -4.68
CA GLU A 122 -11.48 -7.04 -4.06
C GLU A 122 -11.24 -7.75 -2.71
N TRP A 123 -11.58 -7.10 -1.61
CA TRP A 123 -11.73 -7.78 -0.32
C TRP A 123 -13.15 -8.33 -0.22
N ARG A 124 -13.35 -9.58 -0.63
CA ARG A 124 -14.68 -10.16 -0.75
C ARG A 124 -15.31 -10.41 0.61
N GLU A 125 -16.59 -10.11 0.76
CA GLU A 125 -17.31 -10.26 2.04
C GLU A 125 -17.69 -11.72 2.31
N SER A 126 -18.08 -12.48 1.28
CA SER A 126 -18.59 -13.85 1.41
C SER A 126 -17.59 -14.85 2.02
N ASP A 127 -16.30 -14.62 1.83
CA ASP A 127 -15.22 -15.51 2.29
C ASP A 127 -14.11 -14.78 3.03
N ASN A 128 -14.21 -13.46 3.18
CA ASN A 128 -13.20 -12.61 3.81
C ASN A 128 -11.79 -12.67 3.16
N HIS A 129 -11.70 -13.12 1.89
CA HIS A 129 -10.44 -13.18 1.13
C HIS A 129 -10.18 -11.90 0.36
N VAL A 130 -8.89 -11.62 0.12
CA VAL A 130 -8.45 -10.50 -0.72
C VAL A 130 -7.98 -11.05 -2.06
N TYR A 131 -8.69 -10.68 -3.12
CA TYR A 131 -8.38 -11.03 -4.50
C TYR A 131 -7.68 -9.87 -5.17
N MET A 132 -6.61 -10.17 -5.91
CA MET A 132 -5.81 -9.18 -6.64
C MET A 132 -5.73 -9.60 -8.10
N THR A 133 -6.08 -8.68 -9.00
CA THR A 133 -6.03 -8.88 -10.45
C THR A 133 -5.14 -7.83 -11.09
N GLY A 134 -4.23 -8.29 -11.95
CA GLY A 134 -3.32 -7.44 -12.71
C GLY A 134 -2.57 -8.22 -13.79
N PRO A 135 -1.87 -7.53 -14.70
CA PRO A 135 -1.11 -8.18 -15.76
C PRO A 135 0.17 -8.82 -15.24
N ALA A 136 0.65 -9.83 -15.97
CA ALA A 136 1.99 -10.38 -15.84
C ALA A 136 2.55 -10.62 -17.25
N ALA A 137 3.85 -10.37 -17.45
CA ALA A 137 4.50 -10.51 -18.75
C ALA A 137 5.81 -11.30 -18.61
N PHE A 138 6.04 -12.22 -19.53
CA PHE A 138 7.34 -12.87 -19.70
C PHE A 138 8.31 -11.89 -20.38
N VAL A 139 9.52 -11.74 -19.83
CA VAL A 139 10.54 -10.84 -20.38
C VAL A 139 11.59 -11.62 -21.17
N PHE A 140 12.25 -12.59 -20.53
CA PHE A 140 13.30 -13.41 -21.11
C PHE A 140 13.56 -14.68 -20.27
N ASP A 141 14.31 -15.62 -20.83
CA ASP A 141 14.90 -16.79 -20.16
C ASP A 141 16.45 -16.74 -20.21
N GLY A 142 17.12 -17.34 -19.23
CA GLY A 142 18.58 -17.33 -19.14
C GLY A 142 19.17 -18.32 -18.13
N GLU A 143 20.49 -18.53 -18.19
CA GLU A 143 21.26 -19.44 -17.33
C GLU A 143 22.35 -18.69 -16.55
N ILE A 144 22.62 -19.10 -15.30
CA ILE A 144 23.66 -18.51 -14.44
C ILE A 144 24.31 -19.59 -13.56
N GLY A 145 25.63 -19.47 -13.31
CA GLY A 145 26.33 -20.26 -12.28
C GLY A 145 26.24 -19.58 -10.92
N LEU A 146 25.94 -20.34 -9.87
CA LEU A 146 25.82 -19.86 -8.48
C LEU A 146 27.15 -19.84 -7.74
#